data_AF-A0A3D4Y452-F1
#
_entry.id   AF-A0A3D4Y452-F1
#
_cell.length_a   1.000
_cell.length_b   1.000
_cell.length_c   1.000
_cell.angle_alpha   90.00
_cell.angle_beta   90.00
_cell.angle_gamma   90.00
#
_symmetry.space_group_name_H-M   'P 1'
#
loop_
_entity.id
_entity.type
_entity.pdbx_description
1 polymer ?
#
loop_
_entity_poly.entity_id
_entity_poly.type
_entity_poly.pdbx_seq_one_letter_code
_entity_poly.pdbx_strand_id
1 'polypeptide(L)' 'MDNQNEKKPTLEEAFTRIEAILTQMEQPEISLEESFSLYQQGVLQLKNCGTILDEVEKKMQILGEDGEIEEM' A
#
# COMPACT_ATOMS: atom_id res chain seq x y z
N MET A 1 -9.92 26.13 9.19
CA MET A 1 -9.59 25.09 10.17
C MET A 1 -10.35 23.88 9.69
N ASP A 2 -9.78 22.86 9.05
CA ASP A 2 -8.43 22.32 9.12
C ASP A 2 -7.99 21.82 7.75
N ASN A 3 -6.76 22.17 7.37
CA ASN A 3 -6.13 21.74 6.14
C ASN A 3 -5.67 20.29 6.34
N GLN A 4 -6.59 19.33 6.16
CA GLN A 4 -6.23 17.91 6.19
C GLN A 4 -5.43 17.58 4.94
N ASN A 5 -4.12 17.79 5.04
CA ASN A 5 -3.13 17.28 4.12
C ASN A 5 -3.18 15.75 4.22
N GLU A 6 -4.04 15.13 3.40
CA GLU A 6 -4.13 13.68 3.21
C GLU A 6 -2.77 13.19 2.68
N LYS A 7 -1.83 12.94 3.59
CA LYS A 7 -0.61 12.22 3.26
C LYS A 7 -1.04 10.84 2.81
N LYS A 8 -0.83 10.54 1.52
CA LYS A 8 -0.91 9.17 1.03
C LYS A 8 -0.05 8.30 1.95
N PRO A 9 -0.57 7.17 2.43
CA PRO A 9 0.21 6.26 3.27
C PRO A 9 1.47 5.84 2.51
N THR A 10 2.58 5.75 3.22
CA THR A 10 3.83 5.20 2.69
C THR A 10 3.68 3.71 2.41
N LEU A 11 4.58 3.16 1.60
CA LEU A 11 4.59 1.73 1.30
C LEU A 11 4.79 0.88 2.57
N GLU A 12 5.66 1.34 3.47
CA GLU A 12 5.89 0.70 4.78
C GLU A 12 4.62 0.66 5.62
N GLU A 13 3.91 1.79 5.74
CA GLU A 13 2.64 1.85 6.47
C GLU A 13 1.57 0.96 5.83
N ALA A 14 1.57 0.83 4.51
CA ALA A 14 0.64 -0.05 3.80
C ALA A 14 0.92 -1.53 4.11
N PHE A 15 2.20 -1.93 4.14
CA PHE A 15 2.59 -3.29 4.53
C PHE A 15 2.26 -3.58 6.00
N THR A 16 2.54 -2.66 6.92
CA THR A 16 2.16 -2.83 8.34
C THR A 16 0.66 -3.04 8.51
N ARG A 17 -0.18 -2.35 7.72
CA ARG A 17 -1.63 -2.56 7.74
C ARG A 17 -2.03 -3.92 7.20
N ILE A 18 -1.37 -4.42 6.16
CA ILE A 18 -1.62 -5.76 5.61
C ILE A 18 -1.25 -6.83 6.65
N GLU A 19 -0.11 -6.70 7.33
CA GLU A 19 0.29 -7.62 8.41
C GLU A 19 -0.71 -7.63 9.57
N ALA A 20 -1.24 -6.45 9.95
CA ALA A 20 -2.28 -6.35 10.97
C ALA A 20 -3.60 -7.01 10.54
N ILE A 21 -3.95 -6.93 9.25
CA ILE A 21 -5.12 -7.63 8.69
C ILE A 21 -4.90 -9.14 8.75
N LEU A 22 -3.72 -9.64 8.33
CA LEU A 22 -3.39 -11.07 8.38
C LEU A 22 -3.44 -11.60 9.81
N THR A 23 -2.85 -10.87 10.76
CA THR A 23 -2.85 -11.24 12.19
C THR A 23 -4.28 -11.36 12.75
N GLN A 24 -5.19 -10.49 12.31
CA GLN A 24 -6.61 -10.57 12.69
C GLN A 24 -7.32 -11.75 12.02
N MET A 25 -7.02 -12.04 10.75
CA MET A 25 -7.58 -13.19 10.04
C MET A 25 -7.15 -14.55 10.62
N GLU A 26 -5.99 -14.60 11.28
CA GLU A 26 -5.49 -15.81 11.96
C GLU A 26 -6.09 -16.03 13.34
N GLN A 27 -6.91 -15.10 13.87
CA GLN A 27 -7.53 -15.27 15.18
C GLN A 27 -8.55 -16.42 15.15
N PRO A 28 -8.51 -17.35 16.11
CA PRO A 28 -9.37 -18.54 16.12
C PRO A 28 -10.86 -18.23 16.31
N GLU A 29 -11.19 -17.04 16.81
CA GLU A 29 -12.55 -16.58 17.09
C GLU A 29 -13.15 -15.68 15.99
N ILE A 30 -12.44 -15.48 14.88
CA ILE A 30 -12.92 -14.61 13.80
C ILE A 30 -14.17 -15.19 13.14
N SER A 31 -15.20 -14.35 12.96
CA SER A 31 -16.38 -14.74 12.21
C SER A 31 -16.12 -14.75 10.70
N LEU A 32 -16.97 -15.46 9.96
CA LEU A 32 -16.91 -15.49 8.50
C LEU A 32 -17.12 -14.09 7.90
N GLU A 33 -18.04 -13.30 8.47
CA GLU A 33 -18.32 -11.93 8.02
C GLU A 33 -17.10 -11.00 8.22
N GLU A 34 -16.46 -11.08 9.39
CA GLU A 34 -15.23 -10.34 9.67
C GLU A 34 -14.09 -10.78 8.75
N SER A 35 -13.96 -12.08 8.48
CA SER A 35 -12.98 -12.61 7.53
C SER A 35 -13.16 -12.03 6.12
N PHE A 36 -14.41 -11.92 5.65
CA PHE A 36 -14.72 -11.28 4.36
C PHE A 36 -14.39 -9.78 4.37
N SER A 37 -14.73 -9.09 5.45
CA SER A 37 -14.41 -7.66 5.60
C SER A 37 -12.90 -7.41 5.58
N LEU A 38 -12.13 -8.18 6.35
CA LEU A 38 -10.68 -8.12 6.40
C LEU A 38 -10.04 -8.47 5.06
N TYR A 39 -10.55 -9.49 4.37
CA TYR A 39 -10.09 -9.83 3.03
C TYR A 39 -10.29 -8.66 2.05
N GLN A 40 -11.47 -8.04 2.03
CA GLN A 40 -11.75 -6.90 1.17
C GLN A 40 -10.84 -5.71 1.49
N GLN A 41 -10.58 -5.46 2.77
CA GLN A 41 -9.63 -4.44 3.22
C GLN A 41 -8.21 -4.77 2.75
N GLY A 42 -7.76 -6.02 2.87
CA GLY A 42 -6.43 -6.45 2.41
C GLY A 42 -6.25 -6.26 0.91
N VAL A 43 -7.24 -6.65 0.10
CA VAL A 43 -7.23 -6.44 -1.36
C VAL A 43 -7.15 -4.96 -1.71
N LEU A 44 -7.85 -4.10 -0.98
CA LEU A 44 -7.78 -2.65 -1.20
C LEU A 44 -6.39 -2.09 -0.85
N GLN A 45 -5.79 -2.53 0.26
CA GLN A 45 -4.43 -2.11 0.63
C GLN A 45 -3.40 -2.55 -0.41
N LEU A 46 -3.52 -3.77 -0.94
CA LEU A 46 -2.63 -4.26 -2.01
C LEU A 46 -2.73 -3.41 -3.29
N LYS A 47 -3.95 -3.01 -3.68
CA LYS A 47 -4.14 -2.10 -4.82
C LYS A 47 -3.46 -0.74 -4.60
N ASN A 48 -3.54 -0.22 -3.38
CA ASN A 48 -2.88 1.04 -3.03
C ASN A 48 -1.36 0.91 -3.10
N CYS A 49 -0.80 -0.21 -2.64
CA CYS A 49 0.63 -0.50 -2.78
C CYS A 49 1.07 -0.51 -4.25
N GLY A 50 0.31 -1.18 -5.12
CA GLY A 50 0.55 -1.18 -6.56
C GLY A 50 0.56 0.23 -7.15
N THR A 51 -0.38 1.08 -6.73
CA THR A 51 -0.43 2.48 -7.18
C THR A 51 0.80 3.28 -6.76
N ILE A 52 1.28 3.08 -5.53
CA ILE A 52 2.49 3.75 -5.03
C ILE A 52 3.72 3.30 -5.82
N LEU A 53 3.84 1.99 -6.10
CA LEU A 53 4.94 1.44 -6.90
C LEU A 53 4.93 1.97 -8.33
N ASP A 54 3.76 2.02 -8.97
CA ASP A 54 3.60 2.59 -10.31
C ASP A 54 4.01 4.07 -10.35
N GLU A 55 3.68 4.85 -9.30
CA GLU A 55 4.11 6.25 -9.19
C GLU A 55 5.62 6.39 -9.04
N VAL A 56 6.27 5.48 -8.31
CA VAL A 56 7.73 5.45 -8.16
C VAL A 56 8.40 5.05 -9.47
N GLU A 57 7.90 4.02 -10.15
CA GLU A 57 8.42 3.56 -11.44
C GLU A 57 8.37 4.69 -12.49
N LYS A 58 7.23 5.38 -12.61
CA LYS A 58 7.09 6.52 -13.52
C LYS A 58 8.07 7.65 -13.21
N LYS A 59 8.28 7.95 -11.92
CA LYS A 59 9.27 8.97 -11.51
C LYS A 59 10.70 8.55 -11.86
N MET A 60 11.03 7.26 -11.69
CA MET A 60 12.33 6.72 -12.08
C MET A 60 12.54 6.78 -13.61
N GLN A 61 11.51 6.49 -14.40
CA GLN A 61 11.56 6.60 -15.86
C GLN A 61 11.84 8.05 -16.33
N ILE A 62 11.13 9.04 -15.76
CA ILE A 62 11.34 10.45 -16.10
C ILE A 62 12.77 10.90 -15.72
N LEU A 63 13.27 10.48 -14.56
CA LEU A 63 14.64 10.79 -14.14
C LEU A 63 15.69 10.18 -15.09
N GLY A 64 15.38 9.02 -15.69
CA GLY A 64 16.20 8.40 -16.73
C GLY A 64 16.19 9.08 -18.09
N GLU A 65 15.07 9.72 -18.44
CA GLU A 65 14.94 10.47 -19.68
C GLU A 65 15.56 11.88 -19.59
N ASP A 66 15.61 12.48 -18.40
CA ASP A 66 16.25 13.78 -18.13
C ASP A 66 17.79 13.75 -18.01
N GLY A 67 18.40 12.57 -18.23
CA GLY A 67 19.72 12.53 -18.86
C GLY A 67 20.90 12.00 -18.07
N GLU A 68 20.76 11.36 -16.91
CA GLU A 68 21.77 10.40 -16.39
C GLU A 68 21.12 9.38 -15.44
N ILE A 69 20.97 8.13 -15.91
CA ILE A 69 21.07 6.95 -15.04
C ILE A 69 22.40 6.30 -15.43
N GLU A 70 23.45 6.65 -14.71
CA GLU A 70 24.70 5.90 -14.76
C GLU A 70 24.41 4.46 -14.35
N GLU A 71 24.94 3.53 -15.16
CA GLU A 71 24.71 2.08 -15.10
C GLU A 71 24.86 1.52 -13.68
N MET A 72 24.02 0.52 -13.34
CA MET A 72 24.23 -0.32 -12.15
C MET A 72 25.65 -0.90 -12.09
#